data_AF-N9U1P5-F1
#
_entry.id   AF-N9U1P5-F1
#
_cell.length_a   1.000
_cell.length_b   1.000
_cell.length_c   1.000
_cell.angle_alpha   90.00
_cell.angle_beta   90.00
_cell.angle_gamma   90.00
#
_symmetry.space_group_name_H-M   'P 1'
#
loop_
_entity.id
_entity.type
_entity.pdbx_description
1 polymer ?
#
loop_
_entity_poly.entity_id
_entity_poly.type
_entity_poly.pdbx_seq_one_letter_code
_entity_poly.pdbx_strand_id
1 'polypeptide(L)'
;MGKSKHKISNGQQYNQALVQRGSLTIWMDEQAIQQWHCQRHHGRRGRGFHYSDTAIETALMLKGLFKLPLRALEGFINSLFQLMAVPLQSPDYSCISKRAKTVDIKYRLPSQGPVAHLVIDATGLKVYGEGEWKIRKHGKEKRRMWRKLHLAVDATTHAVIAAEASLETVADNEVLPTLLNPLRRKRKQVSADGAYDSY
;
A
#
# COMPACT_ATOMS: atom_id res chain seq x y z
N MET A 1 -37.57 -29.32 -13.34
CA MET A 1 -37.41 -28.41 -12.17
C MET A 1 -38.26 -27.18 -12.39
N GLY A 2 -39.37 -27.04 -11.65
CA GLY A 2 -40.34 -25.95 -11.83
C GLY A 2 -39.81 -24.62 -11.29
N LYS A 3 -39.92 -23.55 -12.08
CA LYS A 3 -39.63 -22.18 -11.61
C LYS A 3 -40.67 -21.79 -10.55
N SER A 4 -40.19 -21.37 -9.38
CA SER A 4 -41.00 -20.78 -8.30
C SER A 4 -41.91 -19.68 -8.86
N LYS A 5 -43.23 -19.76 -8.59
CA LYS A 5 -44.28 -18.81 -9.03
C LYS A 5 -44.52 -17.67 -8.02
N HIS A 6 -43.58 -17.38 -7.12
CA HIS A 6 -43.77 -16.30 -6.14
C HIS A 6 -43.31 -14.95 -6.70
N LYS A 7 -44.23 -13.97 -6.70
CA LYS A 7 -43.96 -12.58 -7.10
C LYS A 7 -43.11 -11.92 -6.01
N ILE A 8 -41.89 -11.53 -6.34
CA ILE A 8 -40.97 -10.83 -5.42
C ILE A 8 -41.56 -9.44 -5.13
N SER A 9 -42.16 -9.26 -3.95
CA SER A 9 -42.83 -8.01 -3.54
C SER A 9 -41.88 -6.99 -2.89
N ASN A 10 -40.69 -7.42 -2.46
CA ASN A 10 -39.72 -6.61 -1.75
C ASN A 10 -38.65 -5.98 -2.66
N GLY A 11 -38.82 -5.99 -3.98
CA GLY A 11 -37.82 -5.49 -4.93
C GLY A 11 -37.44 -4.02 -4.71
N GLN A 12 -38.39 -3.17 -4.33
CA GLN A 12 -38.12 -1.76 -4.01
C GLN A 12 -37.23 -1.63 -2.77
N GLN A 13 -37.52 -2.38 -1.70
CA GLN A 13 -36.74 -2.40 -0.46
C GLN A 13 -35.34 -2.97 -0.70
N TYR A 14 -35.23 -4.03 -1.50
CA TYR A 14 -33.95 -4.61 -1.91
C TYR A 14 -33.08 -3.61 -2.68
N ASN A 15 -33.66 -2.92 -3.66
CA ASN A 15 -32.95 -1.88 -4.41
C ASN A 15 -32.55 -0.70 -3.54
N GLN A 16 -33.42 -0.27 -2.61
CA GLN A 16 -33.08 0.77 -1.65
C GLN A 16 -31.94 0.35 -0.73
N ALA A 17 -31.92 -0.90 -0.28
CA ALA A 17 -30.80 -1.46 0.48
C ALA A 17 -29.50 -1.49 -0.37
N LEU A 18 -29.57 -1.79 -1.67
CA LEU A 18 -28.40 -1.70 -2.56
C LEU A 18 -27.87 -0.27 -2.71
N VAL A 19 -28.75 0.72 -2.83
CA VAL A 19 -28.36 2.14 -2.86
C VAL A 19 -27.74 2.56 -1.53
N GLN A 20 -28.34 2.16 -0.41
CA GLN A 20 -27.82 2.46 0.94
C GLN A 20 -26.45 1.83 1.20
N ARG A 21 -26.09 0.70 0.56
CA ARG A 21 -24.73 0.14 0.64
C ARG A 21 -23.65 1.07 0.09
N GLY A 22 -24.01 2.00 -0.80
CA GLY A 22 -23.11 3.05 -1.30
C GLY A 22 -23.04 4.28 -0.39
N SER A 23 -23.92 4.39 0.62
CA SER A 23 -23.90 5.49 1.58
C SER A 23 -22.70 5.33 2.51
N LEU A 24 -21.79 6.30 2.48
CA LEU A 24 -20.59 6.28 3.30
C LEU A 24 -20.84 7.07 4.59
N THR A 25 -20.97 6.37 5.71
CA THR A 25 -20.95 7.00 7.04
C THR A 25 -19.53 6.92 7.59
N ILE A 26 -18.88 8.08 7.72
CA ILE A 26 -17.57 8.20 8.35
C ILE A 26 -17.79 8.76 9.75
N TRP A 27 -17.19 8.11 10.74
CA TRP A 27 -17.16 8.59 12.12
C TRP A 27 -15.75 8.40 12.66
N MET A 28 -15.34 9.28 13.58
CA MET A 28 -14.09 9.19 14.29
C MET A 28 -14.37 8.99 15.77
N ASP A 29 -13.67 8.04 16.36
CA ASP A 29 -13.72 7.82 17.79
C ASP A 29 -13.09 8.99 18.57
N GLU A 30 -13.68 9.39 19.70
CA GLU A 30 -13.18 10.51 20.50
C GLU A 30 -11.76 10.27 21.02
N GLN A 31 -11.40 9.03 21.36
CA GLN A 31 -10.06 8.68 21.79
C GLN A 31 -9.07 8.89 20.64
N ALA A 32 -9.45 8.53 19.40
CA ALA A 32 -8.63 8.75 18.21
C ALA A 32 -8.41 10.24 17.93
N ILE A 33 -9.42 11.09 18.16
CA ILE A 33 -9.29 12.55 18.05
C ILE A 33 -8.27 13.07 19.07
N GLN A 34 -8.37 12.65 20.33
CA GLN A 34 -7.47 13.08 21.40
C GLN A 34 -6.02 12.60 21.20
N GLN A 35 -5.85 11.43 20.58
CA GLN A 35 -4.55 10.79 20.32
C GLN A 35 -4.00 11.09 18.93
N TRP A 36 -4.63 11.99 18.15
CA TRP A 36 -4.18 12.32 16.81
C TRP A 36 -2.76 12.90 16.78
N HIS A 37 -2.48 13.77 17.76
CA HIS A 37 -1.16 14.34 17.97
C HIS A 37 -0.35 13.51 18.95
N CYS A 38 0.97 13.45 18.71
CA CYS A 38 1.85 12.74 19.62
C CYS A 38 1.99 13.55 20.93
N GLN A 39 1.59 12.96 22.05
CA GLN A 39 1.62 13.62 23.35
C GLN A 39 2.94 13.42 24.10
N ARG A 40 3.79 12.50 23.64
CA ARG A 40 5.04 12.13 24.34
C ARG A 40 6.25 12.37 23.45
N HIS A 41 7.27 13.00 24.01
CA HIS A 41 8.57 13.08 23.37
C HIS A 41 9.30 11.75 23.54
N HIS A 42 10.01 11.31 22.50
CA HIS A 42 10.70 10.00 22.47
C HIS A 42 12.00 9.97 23.30
N GLY A 43 12.29 11.02 24.08
CA GLY A 43 13.40 11.09 25.04
C GLY A 43 14.79 11.15 24.40
N ARG A 44 14.90 11.35 23.09
CA ARG A 44 16.18 11.44 22.36
C ARG A 44 16.39 12.84 21.80
N ARG A 45 17.65 13.26 21.63
CA ARG A 45 17.98 14.59 21.08
C ARG A 45 17.37 14.76 19.67
N GLY A 46 16.62 15.85 19.47
CA GLY A 46 15.94 16.15 18.21
C GLY A 46 14.48 16.59 18.41
N ARG A 47 13.85 17.04 17.32
CA ARG A 47 12.44 17.42 17.32
C ARG A 47 11.58 16.16 17.45
N GLY A 48 10.70 16.14 18.45
CA GLY A 48 9.74 15.05 18.63
C GLY A 48 8.74 14.96 17.48
N PHE A 49 8.05 13.82 17.39
CA PHE A 49 6.98 13.66 16.42
C PHE A 49 5.78 14.55 16.77
N HIS A 50 5.18 15.17 15.76
CA HIS A 50 3.96 15.98 15.92
C HIS A 50 2.68 15.14 15.85
N TYR A 51 2.69 14.12 14.99
CA TYR A 51 1.58 13.20 14.78
C TYR A 51 1.87 11.83 15.39
N SER A 52 0.84 11.18 15.90
CA SER A 52 0.93 9.84 16.48
C SER A 52 1.08 8.76 15.41
N ASP A 53 1.51 7.56 15.81
CA ASP A 53 1.60 6.40 14.93
C ASP A 53 0.22 6.03 14.37
N THR A 54 -0.82 6.12 15.19
CA THR A 54 -2.23 5.90 14.79
C THR A 54 -2.67 6.85 13.67
N ALA A 55 -2.30 8.14 13.74
CA ALA A 55 -2.63 9.11 12.70
C ALA A 55 -1.94 8.78 11.36
N ILE A 56 -0.67 8.38 11.42
CA ILE A 56 0.09 7.97 10.22
C ILE A 56 -0.45 6.66 9.64
N GLU A 57 -0.73 5.66 10.48
CA GLU A 57 -1.31 4.39 10.06
C GLU A 57 -2.64 4.61 9.36
N THR A 58 -3.52 5.42 9.96
CA THR A 58 -4.83 5.79 9.38
C THR A 58 -4.67 6.43 8.01
N ALA A 59 -3.75 7.39 7.87
CA ALA A 59 -3.48 8.05 6.60
C ALA A 59 -3.00 7.04 5.54
N LEU A 60 -2.07 6.15 5.89
CA LEU A 60 -1.54 5.15 4.97
C LEU A 60 -2.57 4.08 4.60
N MET A 61 -3.51 3.74 5.50
CA MET A 61 -4.66 2.90 5.20
C MET A 61 -5.58 3.55 4.16
N LEU A 62 -5.97 4.80 4.38
CA LEU A 62 -6.79 5.56 3.42
C LEU A 62 -6.09 5.67 2.06
N LYS A 63 -4.77 5.89 2.07
CA LYS A 63 -3.95 5.89 0.86
C LYS A 63 -4.10 4.57 0.09
N GLY A 64 -4.02 3.44 0.77
CA GLY A 64 -4.11 2.11 0.17
C GLY A 64 -5.52 1.80 -0.34
N LEU A 65 -6.54 2.11 0.45
CA LEU A 65 -7.95 1.88 0.12
C LEU A 65 -8.40 2.68 -1.11
N PHE A 66 -8.10 3.97 -1.12
CA PHE A 66 -8.53 4.89 -2.19
C PHE A 66 -7.48 5.07 -3.29
N LYS A 67 -6.34 4.37 -3.21
CA LYS A 67 -5.22 4.45 -4.16
C LYS A 67 -4.72 5.88 -4.41
N LEU A 68 -4.71 6.71 -3.37
CA LEU A 68 -4.36 8.12 -3.49
C LEU A 68 -2.83 8.36 -3.51
N PRO A 69 -2.32 9.34 -4.28
CA PRO A 69 -0.99 9.88 -4.07
C PRO A 69 -0.95 10.72 -2.79
N LEU A 70 0.23 10.87 -2.16
CA LEU A 70 0.35 11.45 -0.81
C LEU A 70 -0.19 12.88 -0.68
N ARG A 71 -0.06 13.72 -1.72
CA ARG A 71 -0.62 15.08 -1.69
C ARG A 71 -2.15 15.10 -1.79
N ALA A 72 -2.73 14.22 -2.61
CA ALA A 72 -4.17 14.08 -2.68
C ALA A 72 -4.73 13.48 -1.39
N LEU A 73 -3.99 12.56 -0.77
CA LEU A 73 -4.34 11.99 0.54
C LEU A 73 -4.42 13.06 1.63
N GLU A 74 -3.44 13.97 1.70
CA GLU A 74 -3.46 15.08 2.64
C GLU A 74 -4.72 15.96 2.46
N GLY A 75 -5.02 16.35 1.22
CA GLY A 75 -6.25 17.09 0.90
C GLY A 75 -7.52 16.33 1.21
N PHE A 76 -7.55 15.02 0.93
CA PHE A 76 -8.67 14.14 1.21
C PHE A 76 -8.96 14.05 2.72
N ILE A 77 -7.94 13.82 3.55
CA ILE A 77 -8.10 13.75 5.02
C ILE A 77 -8.57 15.10 5.58
N ASN A 78 -7.99 16.22 5.12
CA ASN A 78 -8.44 17.55 5.54
C ASN A 78 -9.91 17.79 5.18
N SER A 79 -10.35 17.39 3.98
CA SER A 79 -11.76 17.47 3.57
C SER A 79 -12.68 16.64 4.48
N LEU A 80 -12.25 15.43 4.87
CA LEU A 80 -13.00 14.61 5.82
C LEU A 80 -13.14 15.29 7.18
N PHE A 81 -12.07 15.85 7.75
CA PHE A 81 -12.14 16.58 9.02
C PHE A 81 -13.08 17.78 8.95
N GLN A 82 -13.05 18.52 7.84
CA GLN A 82 -13.97 19.63 7.61
C GLN A 82 -15.43 19.17 7.55
N LEU A 83 -15.73 18.08 6.82
CA LEU A 83 -17.08 17.52 6.73
C LEU A 83 -17.61 17.01 8.07
N MET A 84 -16.73 16.49 8.92
CA MET A 84 -17.08 16.00 10.27
C MET A 84 -17.08 17.11 11.34
N ALA A 85 -16.73 18.35 10.98
CA ALA A 85 -16.52 19.45 11.91
C ALA A 85 -15.52 19.13 13.05
N VAL A 86 -14.49 18.35 12.74
CA VAL A 86 -13.44 17.96 13.69
C VAL A 86 -12.26 18.94 13.57
N PRO A 87 -11.78 19.57 14.66
CA PRO A 87 -10.72 20.58 14.61
C PRO A 87 -9.32 19.95 14.51
N LEU A 88 -9.12 19.04 13.57
CA LEU A 88 -7.85 18.36 13.31
C LEU A 88 -7.29 18.72 11.94
N GLN A 89 -6.00 18.47 11.77
CA GLN A 89 -5.30 18.61 10.49
C GLN A 89 -4.63 17.31 10.10
N SER A 90 -4.61 17.03 8.79
CA SER A 90 -3.87 15.91 8.24
C SER A 90 -2.36 16.10 8.49
N PRO A 91 -1.62 15.01 8.77
CA PRO A 91 -0.19 15.00 8.55
C PRO A 91 0.12 15.40 7.10
N ASP A 92 1.14 16.24 6.91
CA ASP A 92 1.56 16.65 5.58
C ASP A 92 2.16 15.48 4.79
N TYR A 93 2.12 15.55 3.46
CA TYR A 93 2.60 14.48 2.58
C TYR A 93 4.07 14.09 2.85
N SER A 94 4.90 15.03 3.30
CA SER A 94 6.32 14.77 3.63
C SER A 94 6.46 14.04 4.96
N CYS A 95 5.63 14.39 5.95
CA CYS A 95 5.52 13.71 7.24
C CYS A 95 5.09 12.26 7.03
N ILE A 96 4.00 12.05 6.28
CA ILE A 96 3.50 10.72 5.94
C ILE A 96 4.58 9.91 5.23
N SER A 97 5.23 10.47 4.21
CA SER A 97 6.29 9.77 3.47
C SER A 97 7.46 9.34 4.35
N LYS A 98 7.91 10.21 5.27
CA LYS A 98 9.05 9.90 6.15
C LYS A 98 8.66 8.85 7.20
N ARG A 99 7.45 8.96 7.75
CA ARG A 99 6.94 8.10 8.80
C ARG A 99 6.49 6.72 8.29
N ALA A 100 6.12 6.61 7.02
CA ALA A 100 5.78 5.33 6.39
C ALA A 100 6.93 4.30 6.44
N LYS A 101 8.18 4.73 6.64
CA LYS A 101 9.33 3.84 6.80
C LYS A 101 9.37 3.16 8.19
N THR A 102 8.80 3.80 9.21
CA THR A 102 8.98 3.39 10.61
C THR A 102 7.70 2.90 11.27
N VAL A 103 6.53 3.33 10.78
CA VAL A 103 5.24 2.92 11.31
C VAL A 103 4.86 1.58 10.69
N ASP A 104 4.60 0.59 11.54
CA ASP A 104 4.03 -0.68 11.11
C ASP A 104 2.55 -0.49 10.77
N ILE A 105 2.15 -0.88 9.57
CA ILE A 105 0.78 -0.70 9.08
C ILE A 105 0.09 -2.05 9.18
N LYS A 106 -0.88 -2.18 10.09
CA LYS A 106 -1.64 -3.43 10.29
C LYS A 106 -2.79 -3.56 9.30
N TYR A 107 -2.56 -3.18 8.05
CA TYR A 107 -3.54 -3.33 6.99
C TYR A 107 -3.08 -4.38 5.99
N ARG A 108 -3.91 -5.42 5.85
CA ARG A 108 -3.76 -6.43 4.80
C ARG A 108 -4.93 -6.28 3.85
N LEU A 109 -4.63 -6.17 2.56
CA LEU A 109 -5.66 -6.30 1.53
C LEU A 109 -6.36 -7.66 1.71
N PRO A 110 -7.69 -7.73 1.52
CA PRO A 110 -8.42 -8.99 1.57
C PRO A 110 -7.78 -10.02 0.63
N SER A 111 -7.67 -11.27 1.06
CA SER A 111 -7.14 -12.32 0.19
C SER A 111 -8.09 -12.52 -0.99
N GLN A 112 -7.59 -12.31 -2.21
CA GLN A 112 -8.31 -12.54 -3.47
C GLN A 112 -8.48 -14.04 -3.82
N GLY A 113 -8.56 -14.91 -2.80
CA GLY A 113 -8.63 -16.37 -2.97
C GLY A 113 -7.27 -17.09 -3.02
N PRO A 114 -7.26 -18.39 -3.39
CA PRO A 114 -6.04 -19.20 -3.49
C PRO A 114 -5.16 -18.73 -4.66
N VAL A 115 -3.85 -18.70 -4.46
CA VAL A 115 -2.87 -18.41 -5.52
C VAL A 115 -2.50 -19.73 -6.18
N ALA A 116 -3.13 -20.02 -7.32
CA ALA A 116 -2.90 -21.28 -8.03
C ALA A 116 -1.59 -21.25 -8.81
N HIS A 117 -1.33 -20.14 -9.53
CA HIS A 117 -0.18 -19.98 -10.42
C HIS A 117 0.49 -18.63 -10.17
N LEU A 118 1.73 -18.68 -9.71
CA LEU A 118 2.55 -17.51 -9.41
C LEU A 118 3.55 -17.28 -10.54
N VAL A 119 3.55 -16.09 -11.13
CA VAL A 119 4.52 -15.67 -12.14
C VAL A 119 5.49 -14.69 -11.51
N ILE A 120 6.78 -14.91 -11.69
CA ILE A 120 7.85 -14.10 -11.10
C ILE A 120 8.69 -13.50 -12.21
N ASP A 121 8.94 -12.20 -12.10
CA ASP A 121 9.81 -11.47 -13.02
C ASP A 121 10.58 -10.38 -12.26
N ALA A 122 11.73 -9.98 -12.78
CA ALA A 122 12.57 -8.94 -12.22
C ALA A 122 12.72 -7.76 -13.18
N THR A 123 12.51 -6.55 -12.68
CA THR A 123 12.77 -5.32 -13.45
C THR A 123 13.87 -4.49 -12.81
N GLY A 124 14.72 -3.90 -13.65
CA GLY A 124 15.70 -2.91 -13.20
C GLY A 124 15.02 -1.60 -12.77
N LEU A 125 15.29 -1.16 -11.55
CA LEU A 125 14.91 0.14 -11.02
C LEU A 125 16.13 1.05 -10.90
N LYS A 126 16.03 2.25 -11.46
CA LYS A 126 17.00 3.31 -11.23
C LYS A 126 16.67 4.04 -9.94
N VAL A 127 17.37 3.72 -8.86
CA VAL A 127 17.01 4.18 -7.51
C VAL A 127 17.67 5.52 -7.16
N TYR A 128 18.92 5.71 -7.55
CA TYR A 128 19.65 6.96 -7.33
C TYR A 128 20.60 7.30 -8.47
N GLY A 129 20.67 8.59 -8.76
CA GLY A 129 21.56 9.19 -9.74
C GLY A 129 21.23 10.67 -9.82
N GLU A 130 22.15 11.45 -10.37
CA GLU A 130 21.87 12.87 -10.59
C GLU A 130 20.71 13.02 -11.59
N GLY A 131 19.81 13.96 -11.28
CA GLY A 131 18.72 14.31 -12.18
C GLY A 131 19.29 14.70 -13.54
N GLU A 132 18.58 14.35 -14.61
CA GLU A 132 19.06 14.59 -15.98
C GLU A 132 19.38 16.06 -16.24
N TRP A 133 18.61 16.95 -15.60
CA TRP A 133 18.90 18.38 -15.59
C TRP A 133 20.28 18.71 -14.98
N LYS A 134 20.61 18.14 -13.81
CA LYS A 134 21.90 18.38 -13.15
C LYS A 134 23.04 17.85 -14.03
N ILE A 135 22.91 16.64 -14.57
CA ILE A 135 23.92 16.04 -15.45
C ILE A 135 24.17 16.93 -16.67
N ARG A 136 23.10 17.44 -17.29
CA ARG A 136 23.20 18.29 -18.48
C ARG A 136 23.83 19.65 -18.20
N LYS A 137 23.64 20.21 -16.99
CA LYS A 137 24.11 21.55 -16.62
C LYS A 137 25.46 21.58 -15.90
N HIS A 138 25.75 20.58 -15.08
CA HIS A 138 26.89 20.57 -14.17
C HIS A 138 27.78 19.32 -14.30
N GLY A 139 27.52 18.47 -15.30
CA GLY A 139 28.26 17.22 -15.46
C GLY A 139 27.86 16.16 -14.43
N LYS A 140 28.52 15.01 -14.49
CA LYS A 140 28.22 13.85 -13.65
C LYS A 140 29.16 13.79 -12.45
N GLU A 141 28.61 13.91 -11.25
CA GLU A 141 29.37 13.82 -9.99
C GLU A 141 29.12 12.48 -9.27
N LYS A 142 27.88 11.95 -9.33
CA LYS A 142 27.49 10.69 -8.70
C LYS A 142 27.14 9.60 -9.71
N ARG A 143 27.58 8.36 -9.44
CA ARG A 143 27.25 7.18 -10.25
C ARG A 143 25.76 6.82 -10.08
N ARG A 144 25.12 6.48 -11.19
CA ARG A 144 23.75 5.92 -11.19
C ARG A 144 23.82 4.50 -10.60
N MET A 145 22.98 4.22 -9.62
CA MET A 145 22.86 2.88 -9.02
C MET A 145 21.53 2.26 -9.44
N TRP A 146 21.61 1.05 -9.96
CA TRP A 146 20.47 0.21 -10.26
C TRP A 146 20.18 -0.72 -9.08
N ARG A 147 18.91 -1.07 -8.93
CA ARG A 147 18.44 -2.19 -8.11
C ARG A 147 17.54 -3.05 -8.96
N LYS A 148 17.38 -4.32 -8.61
CA LYS A 148 16.36 -5.17 -9.23
C LYS A 148 15.14 -5.19 -8.32
N LEU A 149 13.96 -5.00 -8.89
CA LEU A 149 12.69 -5.23 -8.21
C LEU A 149 12.11 -6.52 -8.76
N HIS A 150 12.04 -7.53 -7.92
CA HIS A 150 11.43 -8.82 -8.21
C HIS A 150 9.97 -8.76 -7.77
N LEU A 151 9.05 -9.09 -8.68
CA LEU A 151 7.62 -9.10 -8.42
C LEU A 151 7.09 -10.51 -8.62
N ALA A 152 6.33 -10.99 -7.64
CA ALA A 152 5.59 -12.23 -7.74
C ALA A 152 4.10 -11.91 -7.88
N VAL A 153 3.49 -12.30 -8.99
CA VAL A 153 2.13 -11.92 -9.38
C VAL A 153 1.28 -13.18 -9.57
N ASP A 154 0.03 -13.13 -9.10
CA ASP A 154 -0.94 -14.18 -9.42
C ASP A 154 -1.35 -14.07 -10.91
N ALA A 155 -1.16 -15.15 -11.67
CA ALA A 155 -1.42 -15.14 -13.11
C ALA A 155 -2.90 -14.94 -13.48
N THR A 156 -3.82 -15.25 -12.57
CA THR A 156 -5.27 -15.16 -12.82
C THR A 156 -5.81 -13.79 -12.43
N THR A 157 -5.45 -13.32 -11.23
CA THR A 157 -6.00 -12.06 -10.69
C THR A 157 -5.12 -10.85 -10.98
N HIS A 158 -3.90 -11.06 -11.49
CA HIS A 158 -2.86 -10.04 -11.67
C HIS A 158 -2.52 -9.27 -10.38
N ALA A 159 -2.80 -9.88 -9.22
CA ALA A 159 -2.48 -9.25 -7.94
C ALA A 159 -1.00 -9.48 -7.63
N VAL A 160 -0.31 -8.41 -7.19
CA VAL A 160 1.04 -8.55 -6.63
C VAL A 160 0.95 -9.28 -5.30
N ILE A 161 1.57 -10.44 -5.22
CA ILE A 161 1.54 -11.35 -4.07
C ILE A 161 2.76 -11.15 -3.17
N ALA A 162 3.93 -10.91 -3.77
CA ALA A 162 5.15 -10.55 -3.08
C ALA A 162 6.01 -9.63 -3.95
N ALA A 163 6.86 -8.84 -3.31
CA ALA A 163 7.83 -7.99 -3.98
C ALA A 163 9.09 -7.92 -3.14
N GLU A 164 10.26 -7.99 -3.77
CA GLU A 164 11.56 -7.88 -3.11
C GLU A 164 12.51 -7.03 -3.96
N ALA A 165 13.33 -6.19 -3.31
CA ALA A 165 14.28 -5.34 -4.01
C ALA A 165 15.73 -5.73 -3.66
N SER A 166 16.49 -6.19 -4.64
CA SER A 166 17.87 -6.63 -4.47
C SER A 166 18.87 -5.65 -5.09
N LEU A 167 20.17 -5.86 -4.82
CA LEU A 167 21.24 -5.16 -5.52
C LEU A 167 21.45 -5.79 -6.90
N GLU A 168 22.02 -5.02 -7.84
CA GLU A 168 22.35 -5.52 -9.18
C GLU A 168 23.27 -6.75 -9.17
N THR A 169 24.11 -6.87 -8.14
CA THR A 169 25.07 -7.97 -7.97
C THR A 169 24.46 -9.26 -7.42
N VAL A 170 23.21 -9.22 -6.93
CA VAL A 170 22.54 -10.40 -6.39
C VAL A 170 21.88 -11.15 -7.55
N ALA A 171 22.09 -12.46 -7.61
CA ALA A 171 21.47 -13.30 -8.63
C ALA A 171 19.98 -13.51 -8.32
N ASP A 172 19.16 -13.67 -9.37
CA ASP A 172 17.70 -13.64 -9.21
C ASP A 172 17.19 -14.89 -8.48
N ASN A 173 17.86 -16.03 -8.70
CA ASN A 173 17.64 -17.27 -7.97
C ASN A 173 17.86 -17.15 -6.44
N GLU A 174 18.78 -16.30 -5.97
CA GLU A 174 19.01 -16.06 -4.54
C GLU A 174 17.82 -15.34 -3.87
N VAL A 175 17.05 -14.58 -4.65
CA VAL A 175 15.88 -13.83 -4.18
C VAL A 175 14.61 -14.69 -4.19
N LEU A 176 14.59 -15.78 -4.96
CA LEU A 176 13.41 -16.63 -5.10
C LEU A 176 12.83 -17.11 -3.75
N PRO A 177 13.63 -17.57 -2.77
CA PRO A 177 13.09 -18.02 -1.48
C PRO A 177 12.40 -16.91 -0.68
N THR A 178 12.88 -15.66 -0.76
CA THR A 178 12.29 -14.54 -0.01
C THR A 178 10.92 -14.16 -0.57
N LEU A 179 10.67 -14.40 -1.86
CA LEU A 179 9.36 -14.22 -2.49
C LEU A 179 8.38 -15.36 -2.14
N LEU A 180 8.88 -16.60 -1.99
CA LEU A 180 8.04 -17.79 -1.81
C LEU A 180 7.74 -18.13 -0.34
N ASN A 181 8.69 -17.93 0.57
CA ASN A 181 8.59 -18.33 1.97
C ASN A 181 7.52 -17.57 2.79
N PRO A 182 7.32 -16.25 2.60
CA PRO A 182 6.26 -15.53 3.30
C PRO A 182 4.86 -15.97 2.90
N LEU A 183 4.72 -16.62 1.74
CA LEU A 183 3.44 -17.07 1.20
C LEU A 183 3.00 -18.36 1.91
N ARG A 184 2.19 -18.19 2.97
CA ARG A 184 1.51 -19.29 3.70
C ARG A 184 0.42 -20.02 2.89
N ARG A 185 0.37 -19.86 1.56
CA ARG A 185 -0.66 -20.42 0.67
C ARG A 185 -0.11 -21.62 -0.09
N LYS A 186 -0.92 -22.67 -0.27
CA LYS A 186 -0.61 -23.79 -1.19
C LYS A 186 -0.56 -23.25 -2.63
N ARG A 187 0.58 -23.41 -3.30
CA ARG A 187 0.80 -23.06 -4.70
C ARG A 187 0.72 -24.32 -5.54
N LYS A 188 0.12 -24.25 -6.73
CA LYS A 188 0.13 -25.38 -7.68
C LYS A 188 1.27 -25.26 -8.68
N GLN A 189 1.61 -24.04 -9.10
CA GLN A 189 2.61 -23.77 -10.12
C GLN A 189 3.32 -22.46 -9.85
N VAL A 190 4.62 -22.42 -10.14
CA VAL A 190 5.43 -21.21 -10.20
C VAL A 190 6.07 -21.17 -11.58
N SER A 191 6.04 -20.01 -12.23
CA SER A 191 6.73 -19.75 -13.50
C SER A 191 7.60 -18.52 -13.33
N ALA A 192 8.85 -18.62 -13.76
CA ALA A 192 9.82 -17.53 -13.75
C ALA A 192 10.68 -17.63 -15.01
N ASP A 193 11.44 -16.60 -15.32
CA ASP A 193 12.47 -16.71 -16.36
C ASP A 193 13.62 -17.63 -15.90
N GLY A 194 14.50 -17.99 -16.85
CA GLY A 194 15.63 -18.86 -16.57
C GLY A 194 16.71 -18.23 -15.65
N ALA A 195 16.62 -16.94 -15.32
CA ALA A 195 17.54 -16.32 -14.36
C ALA A 195 17.25 -16.76 -12.92
N TYR A 196 16.04 -17.30 -12.66
CA TYR A 196 15.66 -17.88 -11.38
C TYR A 196 15.98 -19.37 -11.24
N ASP A 197 16.46 -20.02 -12.29
CA ASP A 197 16.89 -21.41 -12.23
C ASP A 197 18.24 -21.53 -11.49
N SER A 198 18.37 -22.52 -10.63
CA SER A 198 19.64 -22.90 -10.00
C SER A 198 20.33 -23.95 -10.88
N TYR A 199 21.51 -23.61 -11.39
CA TYR A 199 22.42 -24.56 -12.06
C TYR A 199 23.13 -25.46 -11.05
#